data_AF-A0A8T4WP23-F1
#
_entry.id   AF-A0A8T4WP23-F1
#
_cell.length_a   1.000
_cell.length_b   1.000
_cell.length_c   1.000
_cell.angle_alpha   90.00
_cell.angle_beta   90.00
_cell.angle_gamma   90.00
#
_symmetry.space_group_name_H-M   'P 1'
#
loop_
_entity.id
_entity.type
_entity.pdbx_description
1 polymer ?
#
loop_
_entity_poly.entity_id
_entity_poly.type
_entity_poly.pdbx_seq_one_letter_code
_entity_poly.pdbx_strand_id
1 'polypeptide(L)' 'MKKYGVSYNVTIDFIEEIIAPYTDILPLGLYEYRIAKDAILQYGFRPSDALHFGTMQNHDVTAIVTEDSDFDIVAGIDII' A
#
# COMPACT_ATOMS: atom_id res chain seq x y z
N MET A 1 -3.24 -0.56 24.15
CA MET A 1 -4.62 -0.49 23.62
C MET A 1 -4.54 -0.47 22.10
N LYS A 2 -5.37 -1.25 21.40
CA LYS A 2 -5.57 -1.02 19.97
C LYS A 2 -6.29 0.31 19.79
N LYS A 3 -5.87 1.13 18.81
CA LYS A 3 -6.43 2.46 18.54
C LYS A 3 -7.96 2.47 18.46
N TYR A 4 -8.57 1.34 18.06
CA TYR A 4 -10.02 1.18 17.85
C TYR A 4 -10.68 0.03 18.61
N GLY A 5 -9.96 -0.67 19.52
CA GLY A 5 -10.57 -1.74 20.34
C GLY A 5 -11.01 -3.03 19.63
N VAL A 6 -10.85 -3.15 18.30
CA VAL A 6 -11.25 -4.34 17.52
C VAL A 6 -10.28 -5.49 17.72
N SER A 7 -10.73 -6.70 18.04
CA SER A 7 -9.86 -7.86 18.26
C SER A 7 -9.20 -8.36 16.96
N TYR A 8 -8.04 -9.01 17.05
CA TYR A 8 -7.30 -9.40 15.83
C TYR A 8 -8.02 -10.48 15.04
N ASN A 9 -8.70 -11.42 15.71
CA ASN A 9 -9.50 -12.44 15.06
C ASN A 9 -10.56 -11.81 14.15
N VAL A 10 -11.30 -10.80 14.63
CA VAL A 10 -12.32 -10.13 13.80
C VAL A 10 -11.73 -9.52 12.53
N THR A 11 -10.54 -8.92 12.61
CA THR A 11 -9.85 -8.37 11.43
C THR A 11 -9.35 -9.46 10.49
N ILE A 12 -8.82 -10.56 11.02
CA ILE A 12 -8.33 -11.69 10.21
C ILE A 12 -9.50 -12.36 9.49
N ASP A 13 -10.57 -12.69 10.21
CA ASP A 13 -11.78 -13.31 9.64
C ASP A 13 -12.36 -12.44 8.52
N PHE A 14 -12.40 -11.12 8.72
CA PHE A 14 -12.83 -10.18 7.68
C PHE A 14 -11.91 -10.20 6.44
N ILE A 15 -10.59 -10.25 6.62
CA ILE A 15 -9.65 -10.33 5.50
C ILE A 15 -9.85 -11.64 4.73
N GLU A 16 -9.92 -12.78 5.43
CA GLU A 16 -10.00 -14.10 4.80
C GLU A 16 -11.34 -14.33 4.09
N GLU A 17 -12.46 -13.91 4.69
CA GLU A 17 -13.80 -14.23 4.18
C GLU A 17 -14.34 -13.16 3.22
N ILE A 18 -13.95 -11.88 3.40
CA ILE A 18 -14.58 -10.75 2.69
C ILE A 18 -13.62 -10.04 1.73
N ILE A 19 -12.33 -9.92 2.06
CA ILE A 19 -11.39 -9.16 1.22
C ILE A 19 -10.67 -10.08 0.23
N ALA A 20 -9.94 -11.07 0.72
CA ALA A 20 -9.06 -11.93 -0.07
C ALA A 20 -9.74 -12.62 -1.27
N PRO A 21 -11.01 -13.08 -1.19
CA PRO A 21 -11.66 -13.73 -2.33
C PRO A 21 -11.95 -12.81 -3.53
N TYR A 22 -11.94 -11.50 -3.32
CA TYR A 22 -12.33 -10.49 -4.31
C TYR A 22 -11.20 -9.53 -4.69
N THR A 23 -9.98 -9.79 -4.23
CA THR A 23 -8.81 -8.93 -4.47
C THR A 23 -7.62 -9.73 -4.95
N ASP A 24 -6.85 -9.18 -5.88
CA ASP A 24 -5.54 -9.73 -6.23
C ASP A 24 -4.48 -9.32 -5.20
N ILE A 25 -3.69 -10.29 -4.74
CA ILE A 25 -2.56 -10.06 -3.83
C ILE A 25 -1.29 -9.93 -4.66
N LEU A 26 -0.71 -8.73 -4.67
CA LEU A 26 0.52 -8.44 -5.40
C LEU A 26 1.75 -8.75 -4.54
N PRO A 27 2.71 -9.56 -5.02
CA PRO A 27 3.90 -9.92 -4.27
C PRO A 27 4.94 -8.79 -4.25
N LEU A 28 5.76 -8.77 -3.21
CA LEU A 28 6.94 -7.90 -3.15
C LEU A 28 8.19 -8.68 -3.57
N GLY A 29 8.92 -8.13 -4.52
CA GLY A 29 10.19 -8.65 -5.00
C GLY A 29 11.30 -7.59 -4.99
N LEU A 30 12.41 -7.95 -5.65
CA LEU A 30 13.58 -7.08 -5.74
C LEU A 30 13.30 -5.81 -6.56
N TYR A 31 12.37 -5.87 -7.50
CA TYR A 31 12.03 -4.73 -8.35
C TYR A 31 11.26 -3.67 -7.56
N GLU A 32 10.22 -4.07 -6.83
CA GLU A 32 9.44 -3.22 -5.93
C GLU A 32 10.35 -2.59 -4.87
N TYR A 33 11.27 -3.37 -4.31
CA TYR A 33 12.26 -2.86 -3.37
C TYR A 33 13.16 -1.77 -3.98
N ARG A 34 13.62 -1.94 -5.23
CA ARG A 34 14.46 -0.94 -5.90
C ARG A 34 13.71 0.38 -6.09
N ILE A 35 12.47 0.31 -6.55
CA ILE A 35 11.61 1.50 -6.69
C ILE A 35 11.35 2.12 -5.31
N ALA A 36 11.02 1.32 -4.30
CA ALA A 36 10.78 1.80 -2.94
C ALA A 36 11.99 2.55 -2.39
N LYS A 37 13.20 1.98 -2.53
CA LYS A 37 14.45 2.63 -2.11
C LYS A 37 14.65 3.97 -2.82
N ASP A 38 14.38 4.05 -4.12
CA ASP A 38 14.50 5.32 -4.86
C ASP A 38 13.43 6.34 -4.41
N ALA A 39 12.19 5.89 -4.16
CA ALA A 39 11.10 6.73 -3.68
C ALA A 39 11.35 7.30 -2.27
N ILE A 40 11.94 6.52 -1.36
CA ILE A 40 12.36 7.00 -0.03
C ILE A 40 13.38 8.15 -0.19
N LEU A 41 14.37 7.97 -1.07
CA LEU A 41 15.44 8.94 -1.26
C LEU A 41 14.98 10.21 -2.00
N GLN A 42 14.04 10.08 -2.94
CA GLN A 42 13.57 11.20 -3.77
C GLN A 42 12.41 11.96 -3.13
N TYR A 43 11.44 11.25 -2.56
CA TYR A 43 10.18 11.81 -2.08
C TYR A 43 10.07 11.83 -0.55
N GLY A 44 10.99 11.17 0.17
CA GLY A 44 10.95 11.09 1.63
C GLY A 44 9.88 10.13 2.15
N PHE A 45 9.36 9.23 1.31
CA PHE A 45 8.37 8.24 1.71
C PHE A 45 8.83 7.39 2.89
N ARG A 46 7.88 7.03 3.76
CA ARG A 46 8.12 6.00 4.78
C ARG A 46 8.31 4.65 4.06
N PRO A 47 9.07 3.70 4.65
CA PRO A 47 9.36 2.43 3.99
C PRO A 47 8.12 1.63 3.53
N SER A 48 7.03 1.65 4.30
CA SER A 48 5.78 0.96 3.93
C SER A 48 5.13 1.57 2.68
N ASP A 49 5.04 2.90 2.63
CA ASP A 49 4.39 3.62 1.53
C ASP A 49 5.21 3.51 0.26
N ALA A 50 6.55 3.52 0.40
CA ALA A 50 7.46 3.28 -0.70
C ALA A 50 7.32 1.88 -1.30
N LEU A 51 7.04 0.85 -0.49
CA LEU A 51 6.75 -0.49 -0.99
C LEU A 51 5.41 -0.56 -1.72
N HIS A 52 4.38 0.12 -1.20
CA HIS A 52 3.10 0.25 -1.91
C HIS A 52 3.29 0.97 -3.25
N PHE A 53 4.01 2.09 -3.27
CA PHE A 53 4.35 2.82 -4.49
C PHE A 53 5.14 1.96 -5.48
N GLY A 54 6.16 1.24 -5.02
CA GLY A 54 6.95 0.33 -5.85
C GLY A 54 6.12 -0.79 -6.48
N THR A 55 5.15 -1.32 -5.72
CA THR A 55 4.20 -2.33 -6.21
C THR A 55 3.26 -1.74 -7.26
N MET A 56 2.72 -0.55 -6.99
CA MET A 56 1.83 0.14 -7.92
C MET A 56 2.52 0.41 -9.27
N GLN A 57 3.74 0.92 -9.23
CA GLN A 57 4.54 1.21 -10.43
C GLN A 57 4.86 -0.06 -11.24
N ASN A 58 5.14 -1.19 -10.59
CA ASN A 58 5.43 -2.44 -11.31
C ASN A 58 4.19 -3.06 -11.97
N HIS A 59 2.99 -2.77 -11.45
CA HIS A 59 1.73 -3.36 -11.88
C HIS A 59 0.81 -2.37 -12.61
N ASP A 60 1.34 -1.22 -13.04
CA ASP A 60 0.59 -0.15 -13.72
C ASP A 60 -0.68 0.30 -12.96
N VAL A 61 -0.65 0.24 -11.62
CA VAL A 61 -1.76 0.70 -10.77
C VAL A 61 -1.63 2.20 -10.56
N THR A 62 -2.55 2.97 -11.13
CA THR A 62 -2.53 4.44 -11.06
C THR A 62 -3.39 5.02 -9.95
N ALA A 63 -4.15 4.21 -9.21
CA ALA A 63 -5.05 4.70 -8.17
C ALA A 63 -4.80 4.04 -6.82
N ILE A 64 -5.02 4.79 -5.73
CA ILE A 64 -4.90 4.30 -4.36
C ILE A 64 -6.04 4.84 -3.49
N VAL A 65 -6.61 3.98 -2.65
CA VAL A 65 -7.55 4.38 -1.59
C VAL A 65 -6.74 4.53 -0.30
N THR A 66 -6.63 5.75 0.21
CA THR A 66 -5.83 6.04 1.41
C THR A 66 -6.36 7.25 2.17
N GLU A 67 -6.26 7.20 3.50
CA GLU A 67 -6.45 8.39 4.35
C GLU A 67 -5.15 9.20 4.52
N ASP A 68 -4.03 8.67 4.03
CA ASP A 68 -2.70 9.28 4.16
C ASP A 68 -2.41 10.23 3.00
N SER A 69 -2.19 11.51 3.30
CA SER A 69 -1.85 12.56 2.34
C SER A 69 -0.42 12.45 1.79
N ASP A 70 0.41 11.54 2.31
CA ASP A 70 1.79 11.38 1.84
C ASP A 70 1.86 11.05 0.33
N PHE A 71 0.81 10.47 -0.27
CA PHE A 71 0.76 10.19 -1.71
C PHE A 71 0.40 11.42 -2.58
N ASP A 72 -0.05 12.53 -2.00
CA ASP A 72 -0.44 13.75 -2.73
C ASP A 72 0.71 14.38 -3.52
N ILE A 73 1.95 14.10 -3.11
CA ILE A 73 3.16 14.67 -3.72
C ILE A 73 3.55 14.00 -5.04
N VAL A 74 2.93 12.85 -5.37
CA VAL A 74 3.26 12.09 -6.58
C VAL A 74 2.27 12.42 -7.69
N ALA A 75 2.77 13.05 -8.74
CA ALA A 75 1.97 13.34 -9.93
C ALA A 75 1.56 12.04 -10.65
N GLY A 76 0.29 11.94 -11.04
CA GLY A 76 -0.24 10.81 -11.80
C GLY A 76 -0.76 9.63 -10.96
N ILE A 77 -0.85 9.80 -9.65
CA ILE A 77 -1.62 8.90 -8.78
C ILE A 77 -2.99 9.52 -8.52
N ASP A 78 -4.06 8.77 -8.81
CA ASP A 78 -5.43 9.11 -8.49
C ASP A 78 -5.74 8.62 -7.06
N ILE A 79 -5.98 9.56 -6.14
CA ILE A 79 -6.37 9.23 -4.77
C ILE A 79 -7.90 9.17 -4.70
N ILE A 80 -8.43 8.02 -4.26
CA ILE A 80 -9.86 7.71 -4.19
C ILE A 80 -10.33 7.71 -2.74
#